data_AF-A0A1E7LYG9-F1
#
_entry.id   AF-A0A1E7LYG9-F1
#
_cell.length_a   1.000
_cell.length_b   1.000
_cell.length_c   1.000
_cell.angle_alpha   90.00
_cell.angle_beta   90.00
_cell.angle_gamma   90.00
#
_symmetry.space_group_name_H-M   'P 1'
#
loop_
_entity.id
_entity.type
_entity.pdbx_description
1 polymer ?
#
loop_
_entity_poly.entity_id
_entity_poly.type
_entity_poly.pdbx_seq_one_letter_code
_entity_poly.pdbx_strand_id
1 'polypeptide(L)' 'TGLLAVDPADSRVLDRDGTPHPRRFALGPFTTARNSGAFTRPRTGGPAFRQNDDAARAALAFLRDLSCRDRLAS' A
#
# COMPACT_ATOMS: atom_id res chain seq x y z
N THR A 1 -14.11 10.66 -10.44
CA THR A 1 -13.89 11.21 -9.09
C THR A 1 -12.57 11.97 -8.96
N GLY A 2 -11.62 11.88 -9.89
CA GLY A 2 -10.32 12.57 -9.79
C GLY A 2 -9.35 11.94 -8.76
N LEU A 3 -9.78 10.85 -8.12
CA LEU A 3 -8.98 10.11 -7.15
C LEU A 3 -8.17 9.02 -7.87
N LEU A 4 -6.98 8.73 -7.35
CA LEU A 4 -6.16 7.62 -7.81
C LEU A 4 -6.74 6.30 -7.29
N ALA A 5 -7.03 5.37 -8.20
CA ALA A 5 -7.49 4.04 -7.84
C ALA A 5 -6.36 3.24 -7.17
N VAL A 6 -6.65 2.66 -6.00
CA VAL A 6 -5.73 1.81 -5.26
C VAL A 6 -6.43 0.58 -4.71
N ASP A 7 -5.70 -0.52 -4.58
CA ASP A 7 -6.14 -1.73 -3.91
C ASP A 7 -6.35 -1.43 -2.42
N PRO A 8 -7.54 -1.69 -1.84
CA PRO A 8 -7.78 -1.44 -0.42
C PRO A 8 -6.98 -2.37 0.51
N ALA A 9 -6.45 -3.50 0.01
CA ALA A 9 -5.70 -4.46 0.82
C ALA A 9 -4.28 -3.97 1.17
N ASP A 10 -3.57 -3.34 0.22
CA ASP A 10 -2.17 -2.94 0.43
C ASP A 10 -1.81 -1.58 -0.17
N SER A 11 -2.79 -0.82 -0.68
CA SER A 11 -2.62 0.50 -1.27
C SER A 11 -1.79 0.53 -2.56
N ARG A 12 -1.67 -0.59 -3.28
CA ARG A 12 -1.10 -0.59 -4.64
C ARG A 12 -1.95 0.23 -5.60
N VAL A 13 -1.30 1.01 -6.46
CA VAL A 13 -1.98 1.71 -7.55
C VAL A 13 -2.63 0.68 -8.48
N LEU A 14 -3.89 0.88 -8.84
CA LEU A 14 -4.56 0.04 -9.83
C LEU A 14 -4.35 0.60 -11.23
N ASP A 15 -3.98 -0.26 -12.16
CA ASP A 15 -3.99 0.05 -13.59
C ASP A 15 -5.43 0.15 -14.10
N ARG A 16 -5.60 0.55 -15.36
CA ARG A 16 -6.93 0.78 -15.98
C ARG A 16 -7.85 -0.45 -15.90
N ASP A 17 -7.26 -1.64 -15.95
CA ASP A 17 -7.98 -2.91 -15.93
C ASP A 17 -8.21 -3.43 -14.51
N GLY A 18 -7.91 -2.62 -13.48
CA GLY A 18 -8.08 -2.97 -12.07
C GLY A 18 -6.97 -3.84 -11.51
N THR A 19 -5.91 -4.11 -12.28
CA THR A 19 -4.77 -4.91 -11.81
C THR A 19 -3.86 -4.07 -10.92
N PRO A 20 -3.45 -4.56 -9.73
CA PRO A 20 -2.49 -3.85 -8.89
C PRO A 20 -1.10 -3.74 -9.53
N HIS A 21 -0.59 -2.51 -9.61
CA HIS A 21 0.74 -2.23 -10.13
C HIS A 21 1.80 -2.95 -9.29
N PRO A 22 2.81 -3.59 -9.90
CA PRO A 22 3.71 -4.50 -9.18
C PRO A 22 4.64 -3.80 -8.17
N ARG A 23 4.83 -2.48 -8.32
CA ARG A 23 5.86 -1.70 -7.60
C ARG A 23 5.42 -0.33 -7.08
N ARG A 24 4.15 0.05 -7.24
CA ARG A 24 3.69 1.43 -6.94
C ARG A 24 2.59 1.39 -5.89
N PHE A 25 2.76 2.21 -4.87
CA PHE A 25 1.83 2.35 -3.75
C PHE A 25 1.43 3.83 -3.65
N ALA A 26 0.20 4.10 -3.26
CA ALA A 26 -0.27 5.46 -3.00
C ALA A 26 -1.21 5.47 -1.80
N LEU A 27 -0.99 6.40 -0.88
CA LEU A 27 -1.77 6.57 0.33
C LEU A 27 -2.26 8.02 0.46
N GLY A 28 -3.31 8.20 1.26
CA GLY A 28 -3.80 9.53 1.64
C GLY A 28 -5.08 9.97 0.94
N PRO A 29 -5.46 11.26 1.10
CA PRO A 29 -6.83 11.71 0.81
C PRO A 29 -7.21 11.73 -0.67
N PHE A 30 -6.22 11.61 -1.56
CA PHE A 30 -6.37 11.64 -3.03
C PHE A 30 -6.44 10.24 -3.67
N THR A 31 -6.55 9.18 -2.86
CA THR A 31 -6.75 7.82 -3.36
C THR A 31 -8.19 7.34 -3.13
N THR A 32 -8.58 6.23 -3.75
CA THR A 32 -9.89 5.59 -3.53
C THR A 32 -10.01 4.92 -2.17
N ALA A 33 -8.90 4.47 -1.57
CA ALA A 33 -8.86 3.88 -0.22
C ALA A 33 -8.66 4.98 0.84
N ARG A 34 -9.69 5.78 1.07
CA ARG A 34 -9.65 6.90 2.00
C ARG A 34 -9.84 6.41 3.43
N ASN A 35 -8.83 6.60 4.27
CA ASN A 35 -8.97 6.46 5.72
C ASN A 35 -8.90 7.84 6.39
N SER A 36 -10.01 8.24 7.00
CA SER A 36 -10.10 9.44 7.84
C SER A 36 -9.58 9.12 9.23
N GLY A 37 -8.34 9.49 9.51
CA GLY A 37 -7.68 9.15 10.77
C GLY A 37 -6.58 10.11 11.18
N ALA A 38 -6.79 11.43 11.07
CA ALA A 38 -5.82 12.43 11.52
C ALA A 38 -5.56 12.37 13.04
N PHE A 39 -6.57 11.96 13.82
CA PHE A 39 -6.51 11.90 15.29
C PHE A 39 -7.04 10.57 15.81
N THR A 40 -6.31 9.49 15.50
CA THR A 40 -6.60 8.18 16.05
C THR A 40 -6.24 8.13 17.53
N ARG A 41 -7.11 7.56 18.38
CA ARG A 41 -6.84 7.35 19.81
C ARG A 41 -5.54 6.54 19.97
N PRO A 42 -4.60 6.96 20.84
CA PRO A 42 -3.38 6.21 21.09
C PRO A 42 -3.65 4.73 21.39
N ARG A 43 -2.78 3.85 20.85
CA ARG A 43 -2.78 2.39 21.07
C ARG A 43 -4.01 1.63 20.57
N THR A 44 -4.75 2.17 19.59
CA THR A 44 -5.93 1.49 19.01
C THR A 44 -5.70 0.88 17.63
N GLY A 45 -4.54 1.15 17.00
CA GLY A 45 -4.29 0.70 15.62
C GLY A 45 -5.33 1.25 14.64
N GLY A 46 -5.70 2.53 14.78
CA GLY A 46 -6.76 3.13 13.97
C GLY A 46 -6.52 2.98 12.47
N PRO A 47 -7.59 3.12 11.65
CA PRO A 47 -7.59 2.63 10.27
C PRO A 47 -6.42 3.13 9.41
N ALA A 48 -6.04 4.41 9.53
CA ALA A 48 -4.89 4.97 8.80
C ALA A 48 -3.56 4.28 9.16
N PHE A 49 -3.35 3.89 10.43
CA PHE A 49 -2.15 3.16 10.82
C PHE A 49 -2.15 1.74 10.27
N ARG A 50 -3.28 1.02 10.31
CA ARG A 50 -3.38 -0.31 9.71
C ARG A 50 -3.10 -0.28 8.21
N GLN A 51 -3.65 0.71 7.50
CA GLN A 51 -3.35 0.91 6.08
C GLN A 51 -1.85 1.13 5.82
N ASN A 52 -1.18 1.93 6.66
CA ASN A 52 0.26 2.13 6.55
C ASN A 52 1.04 0.83 6.82
N ASP A 53 0.63 0.05 7.82
CA ASP A 53 1.27 -1.22 8.16
C ASP A 53 1.12 -2.27 7.05
N ASP A 54 -0.06 -2.35 6.44
CA ASP A 54 -0.34 -3.26 5.33
C ASP A 54 0.47 -2.88 4.09
N ALA A 55 0.51 -1.58 3.73
CA ALA A 55 1.33 -1.07 2.64
C ALA A 55 2.83 -1.29 2.89
N ALA A 56 3.31 -1.03 4.11
CA ALA A 56 4.71 -1.25 4.49
C ALA A 56 5.08 -2.74 4.40
N ARG A 57 4.21 -3.63 4.89
CA ARG A 57 4.42 -5.08 4.81
C ARG A 57 4.50 -5.56 3.36
N ALA A 58 3.61 -5.08 2.49
CA ALA A 58 3.63 -5.42 1.07
C ALA A 58 4.90 -4.92 0.36
N ALA A 59 5.33 -3.68 0.65
CA ALA A 59 6.55 -3.12 0.08
C ALA A 59 7.81 -3.88 0.55
N LEU A 60 7.90 -4.20 1.84
CA LEU A 60 9.04 -4.93 2.40
C LEU A 60 9.12 -6.37 1.89
N ALA A 61 7.97 -7.06 1.77
CA ALA A 61 7.92 -8.39 1.17
C ALA A 61 8.40 -8.37 -0.29
N PHE A 62 7.96 -7.38 -1.06
CA PHE A 62 8.39 -7.19 -2.44
C PHE A 62 9.92 -6.95 -2.55
N LEU A 63 10.47 -6.07 -1.72
CA LEU A 63 11.92 -5.78 -1.70
C LEU A 63 12.74 -7.01 -1.29
N ARG A 64 12.27 -7.76 -0.29
CA ARG A 64 12.88 -9.03 0.11
C ARG A 64 12.94 -10.00 -1.07
N ASP A 65 11.83 -10.18 -1.77
CA ASP A 65 11.74 -11.13 -2.89
C ASP A 65 12.65 -10.71 -4.06
N LEU A 66 12.79 -9.41 -4.34
CA LEU A 66 13.80 -8.91 -5.28
C LEU A 66 15.22 -9.27 -4.83
N SER A 67 15.58 -8.95 -3.59
CA SER A 67 16.92 -9.23 -3.07
C SER A 67 17.29 -10.72 -3.07
N CYS A 68 16.29 -11.60 -2.94
CA CYS A 68 16.48 -13.04 -2.99
C CYS A 68 16.77 -13.51 -4.41
N ARG A 69 16.02 -13.00 -5.39
CA ARG A 69 16.24 -13.29 -6.81
C ARG A 69 17.62 -12.82 -7.28
N ASP A 70 18.03 -11.61 -6.91
CA ASP A 70 19.35 -11.08 -7.27
C ASP A 70 20.49 -11.95 -6.73
N ARG A 71 20.33 -12.44 -5.48
CA ARG A 71 21.30 -13.36 -4.86
C ARG A 71 21.36 -14.74 -5.51
N LEU A 72 20.23 -15.26 -6.01
CA LEU A 72 20.21 -16.54 -6.74
C LEU A 72 20.78 -16.43 -8.16
N ALA A 73 20.80 -15.21 -8.72
CA ALA A 73 21.34 -14.92 -10.04
C ALA A 73 22.84 -14.55 -10.03
N SER A 74 23.45 -14.41 -8.84
CA SER A 74 24.87 -14.11 -8.62
C SER A 74 25.66 -15.37 -8.32
#